data_AF-A0A1Y1LGR6-F1
#
_entry.id   AF-A0A1Y1LGR6-F1
#
_cell.length_a   1.000
_cell.length_b   1.000
_cell.length_c   1.000
_cell.angle_alpha   90.00
_cell.angle_beta   90.00
_cell.angle_gamma   90.00
#
_symmetry.space_group_name_H-M   'P 1'
#
loop_
_entity.id
_entity.type
_entity.pdbx_description
1 polymer ?
#
loop_
_entity_poly.entity_id
_entity_poly.type
_entity_poly.pdbx_seq_one_letter_code
_entity_poly.pdbx_strand_id
1 'polypeptide(L)'
;RPYVHRILVVIEPLLIDQDYYARVEGREIISNVAKAAGLATMISVMRPDIDHPDEYVRNTTARAFAVVASALTIPALLPFLRAVCRSKKSWHARHTGVKIVQQIA
;
A
#
# COMPACT_ATOMS: atom_id res chain seq x y z
N ARG A 1 -11.48 3.06 -12.77
CA ARG A 1 -10.09 3.11 -13.28
C ARG A 1 -9.55 1.68 -13.33
N PRO A 2 -9.72 0.95 -14.45
CA PRO A 2 -9.68 -0.51 -14.45
C PRO A 2 -8.27 -1.13 -14.34
N TYR A 3 -7.21 -0.36 -14.65
CA TYR A 3 -5.86 -0.91 -14.75
C TYR A 3 -4.99 -0.73 -13.50
N VAL A 4 -5.45 0.03 -12.50
CA VAL A 4 -4.65 0.34 -11.30
C VAL A 4 -4.22 -0.94 -10.58
N HIS A 5 -5.15 -1.88 -10.37
CA HIS A 5 -4.85 -3.16 -9.76
C HIS A 5 -3.81 -3.96 -10.56
N ARG A 6 -3.96 -4.04 -11.88
CA ARG A 6 -3.03 -4.77 -12.75
C ARG A 6 -1.62 -4.17 -12.73
N ILE A 7 -1.52 -2.84 -12.67
CA ILE A 7 -0.24 -2.15 -12.54
C ILE A 7 0.38 -2.47 -11.18
N LEU A 8 -0.39 -2.35 -10.09
CA LEU A 8 0.12 -2.60 -8.73
C LEU A 8 0.64 -4.03 -8.55
N VAL A 9 -0.10 -5.04 -9.03
CA VAL A 9 0.33 -6.45 -8.92
C VAL A 9 1.71 -6.70 -9.56
N VAL A 10 2.06 -5.96 -10.62
CA VAL A 10 3.37 -6.09 -11.29
C VAL A 10 4.46 -5.27 -10.59
N ILE A 11 4.12 -4.11 -10.04
CA ILE A 11 5.10 -3.14 -9.52
C ILE A 11 5.38 -3.34 -8.02
N GLU A 12 4.41 -3.78 -7.23
CA GLU A 12 4.55 -3.98 -5.78
C GLU A 12 5.71 -4.92 -5.38
N PRO A 13 6.00 -6.03 -6.10
CA PRO A 13 7.17 -6.86 -5.83
C PRO A 13 8.50 -6.09 -5.89
N LEU A 14 8.60 -5.05 -6.72
CA LEU A 14 9.82 -4.24 -6.83
C LEU A 14 10.16 -3.52 -5.52
N LEU A 15 9.18 -3.28 -4.63
CA LEU A 15 9.40 -2.58 -3.36
C LEU A 15 10.25 -3.38 -2.35
N ILE A 16 10.43 -4.68 -2.59
CA ILE A 16 11.22 -5.61 -1.75
C ILE A 16 12.37 -6.24 -2.54
N ASP A 17 12.63 -5.77 -3.75
CA ASP A 17 13.75 -6.24 -4.56
C ASP A 17 15.09 -6.04 -3.82
N GLN A 18 16.09 -6.87 -4.11
CA GLN A 18 17.44 -6.73 -3.57
C GLN A 18 18.16 -5.53 -4.20
N ASP A 19 17.90 -5.26 -5.47
CA ASP A 19 18.46 -4.10 -6.17
C ASP A 19 17.80 -2.81 -5.65
N TYR A 20 18.67 -1.89 -5.20
CA TYR A 20 18.26 -0.57 -4.75
C TYR A 20 17.55 0.21 -5.85
N TYR A 21 18.03 0.15 -7.09
CA TYR A 21 17.47 0.92 -8.20
C TYR A 21 16.08 0.40 -8.57
N ALA A 22 15.88 -0.91 -8.63
CA ALA A 22 14.55 -1.51 -8.80
C ALA A 22 13.55 -1.02 -7.75
N ARG A 23 13.97 -0.93 -6.48
CA ARG A 23 13.11 -0.38 -5.40
C ARG A 23 12.78 1.10 -5.62
N VAL A 24 13.74 1.91 -6.08
CA VAL A 24 13.50 3.34 -6.37
C VAL A 24 12.48 3.48 -7.51
N GLU A 25 12.68 2.76 -8.60
CA GLU A 25 11.78 2.77 -9.76
C GLU A 25 10.36 2.32 -9.38
N GLY A 26 10.23 1.24 -8.62
CA GLY A 26 8.93 0.77 -8.13
C GLY A 26 8.19 1.82 -7.31
N ARG A 27 8.90 2.57 -6.44
CA ARG A 27 8.31 3.67 -5.67
C ARG A 27 7.86 4.82 -6.56
N GLU A 28 8.65 5.18 -7.56
CA GLU A 28 8.30 6.28 -8.48
C GLU A 28 7.05 5.95 -9.30
N ILE A 29 6.98 4.73 -9.84
CA ILE A 29 5.82 4.27 -10.60
C ILE A 29 4.56 4.28 -9.72
N ILE A 30 4.60 3.73 -8.50
CA ILE A 30 3.45 3.73 -7.59
C ILE A 30 3.04 5.15 -7.20
N SER A 31 4.00 6.05 -6.97
CA SER A 31 3.73 7.47 -6.68
C SER A 31 2.97 8.16 -7.81
N ASN A 32 3.41 7.94 -9.06
CA ASN A 32 2.76 8.50 -10.24
C ASN A 32 1.38 7.91 -10.47
N VAL A 33 1.22 6.59 -10.29
CA VAL A 33 -0.08 5.92 -10.33
C VAL A 33 -1.02 6.47 -9.25
N ALA A 34 -0.52 6.70 -8.02
CA ALA A 34 -1.32 7.24 -6.93
C ALA A 34 -1.85 8.65 -7.23
N LYS A 35 -0.97 9.54 -7.73
CA LYS A 35 -1.34 10.90 -8.16
C LYS A 35 -2.36 10.87 -9.30
N ALA A 36 -2.16 9.98 -10.28
CA ALA A 36 -3.09 9.83 -11.38
C ALA A 36 -4.44 9.28 -10.90
N ALA A 37 -4.45 8.18 -10.13
CA ALA A 37 -5.62 7.40 -9.73
C ALA A 37 -6.46 8.03 -8.61
N GLY A 38 -5.81 8.77 -7.71
CA GLY A 38 -6.40 9.35 -6.51
C GLY A 38 -6.57 8.35 -5.36
N LEU A 39 -6.61 8.88 -4.14
CA LEU A 39 -6.57 8.10 -2.90
C LEU A 39 -7.69 7.05 -2.78
N ALA A 40 -8.93 7.42 -3.10
CA ALA A 40 -10.08 6.52 -2.98
C ALA A 40 -9.91 5.27 -3.86
N THR A 41 -9.37 5.43 -5.06
CA THR A 41 -9.07 4.31 -5.96
C THR A 41 -7.97 3.43 -5.39
N MET A 42 -6.87 4.02 -4.91
CA MET A 42 -5.74 3.29 -4.33
C MET A 42 -6.19 2.45 -3.13
N ILE A 43 -6.96 3.05 -2.21
CA ILE A 43 -7.55 2.34 -1.06
C ILE A 43 -8.45 1.21 -1.54
N SER A 44 -9.38 1.48 -2.47
CA SER A 44 -10.34 0.47 -2.91
C SER A 44 -9.66 -0.74 -3.55
N VAL A 45 -8.55 -0.53 -4.26
CA VAL A 45 -7.83 -1.58 -4.98
C VAL A 45 -7.00 -2.46 -4.04
N MET A 46 -6.27 -1.85 -3.10
CA MET A 46 -5.39 -2.59 -2.18
C MET A 46 -6.10 -3.08 -0.91
N ARG A 47 -7.35 -2.68 -0.67
CA ARG A 47 -8.09 -3.05 0.55
C ARG A 47 -8.23 -4.56 0.77
N PRO A 48 -8.51 -5.39 -0.25
CA PRO A 48 -8.59 -6.85 -0.08
C PRO A 48 -7.25 -7.49 0.35
N ASP A 49 -6.12 -6.84 0.05
CA ASP A 49 -4.80 -7.39 0.29
C ASP A 49 -4.31 -7.19 1.74
N ILE A 50 -5.01 -6.36 2.50
CA ILE A 50 -4.66 -5.98 3.88
C ILE A 50 -4.83 -7.12 4.87
N ASP A 51 -5.87 -7.94 4.69
CA ASP A 51 -6.14 -9.14 5.47
C ASP A 51 -5.93 -10.44 4.69
N HIS A 52 -5.22 -10.37 3.56
CA HIS A 52 -4.83 -11.54 2.78
C HIS A 52 -4.08 -12.57 3.65
N PRO A 53 -4.30 -13.89 3.51
CA PRO A 53 -3.65 -14.91 4.35
C PRO A 53 -2.14 -15.01 4.14
N ASP A 54 -1.65 -14.69 2.93
CA ASP A 54 -0.23 -14.64 2.61
C ASP A 54 0.46 -13.39 3.18
N GLU A 55 1.54 -13.58 3.94
CA GLU A 55 2.35 -12.49 4.48
C GLU A 55 3.07 -11.69 3.40
N TYR A 56 3.50 -12.34 2.32
CA TYR A 56 4.19 -11.68 1.22
C TYR A 56 3.34 -10.56 0.61
N VAL A 57 2.07 -10.86 0.34
CA VAL A 57 1.07 -9.91 -0.17
C VAL A 57 0.86 -8.76 0.83
N ARG A 58 0.69 -9.06 2.12
CA ARG A 58 0.52 -8.02 3.14
C ARG A 58 1.75 -7.11 3.28
N ASN A 59 2.96 -7.67 3.16
CA ASN A 59 4.21 -6.93 3.29
C ASN A 59 4.42 -5.94 2.13
N THR A 60 4.18 -6.39 0.90
CA THR A 60 4.26 -5.55 -0.31
C THR A 60 3.16 -4.49 -0.31
N THR A 61 1.94 -4.85 0.05
CA THR A 61 0.80 -3.92 0.25
C THR A 61 1.13 -2.84 1.28
N ALA A 62 1.74 -3.20 2.41
CA ALA A 62 2.09 -2.23 3.45
C ALA A 62 3.09 -1.17 2.96
N ARG A 63 4.09 -1.61 2.18
CA ARG A 63 5.07 -0.72 1.54
C ARG A 63 4.42 0.16 0.48
N ALA A 64 3.51 -0.41 -0.33
CA ALA A 64 2.79 0.35 -1.35
C ALA A 64 1.94 1.47 -0.74
N PHE A 65 1.22 1.20 0.35
CA PHE A 65 0.47 2.24 1.07
C PHE A 65 1.37 3.36 1.63
N ALA A 66 2.58 3.05 2.08
CA ALA A 66 3.52 4.08 2.52
C ALA A 66 3.94 5.00 1.37
N VAL A 67 4.22 4.44 0.20
CA VAL A 67 4.50 5.23 -1.03
C VAL A 67 3.31 6.11 -1.39
N VAL A 68 2.08 5.56 -1.33
CA VAL A 68 0.85 6.33 -1.57
C VAL A 68 0.68 7.48 -0.57
N ALA A 69 1.02 7.26 0.70
CA ALA A 69 0.96 8.28 1.74
C ALA A 69 1.93 9.44 1.44
N SER A 70 3.15 9.14 0.98
CA SER A 70 4.14 10.14 0.56
C SER A 70 3.74 10.86 -0.73
N ALA A 71 3.06 10.19 -1.67
CA ALA A 71 2.68 10.76 -2.95
C ALA A 71 1.47 11.70 -2.90
N LEU A 72 0.52 11.45 -2.01
CA LEU A 72 -0.74 12.19 -1.91
C LEU A 72 -0.78 13.11 -0.69
N THR A 73 -0.94 12.54 0.51
CA THR A 73 -0.85 13.22 1.82
C THR A 73 -1.12 12.21 2.94
N ILE A 74 -0.30 12.23 4.00
CA ILE A 74 -0.53 11.40 5.19
C ILE A 74 -1.88 11.70 5.86
N PRO A 75 -2.30 12.98 6.08
CA PRO A 75 -3.58 13.29 6.72
C PRO A 75 -4.80 12.62 6.06
N ALA A 76 -4.82 12.53 4.73
CA ALA A 76 -5.93 11.93 4.00
C ALA A 76 -6.02 10.40 4.22
N LEU A 77 -4.91 9.74 4.56
CA LEU A 77 -4.84 8.30 4.83
C LEU A 77 -5.16 7.95 6.30
N LEU A 78 -5.10 8.92 7.23
CA LEU A 78 -5.31 8.67 8.66
C LEU A 78 -6.66 8.01 9.01
N PRO A 79 -7.82 8.41 8.44
CA PRO A 79 -9.09 7.76 8.76
C PRO A 79 -9.08 6.27 8.42
N PHE A 80 -8.47 5.94 7.28
CA PHE A 80 -8.31 4.56 6.83
C PHE A 80 -7.36 3.78 7.75
N LEU A 81 -6.18 4.33 8.09
CA LEU A 81 -5.24 3.67 9.01
C LEU A 81 -5.85 3.43 10.39
N ARG A 82 -6.60 4.41 10.93
CA ARG A 82 -7.33 4.23 12.20
C ARG A 82 -8.32 3.07 12.13
N ALA A 83 -9.03 2.92 11.02
CA ALA A 83 -9.99 1.83 10.83
C ALA A 83 -9.29 0.47 10.71
N VAL A 84 -8.20 0.39 9.95
CA VAL A 84 -7.44 -0.86 9.73
C VAL A 84 -6.72 -1.31 11.01
N CYS A 85 -5.99 -0.41 11.68
CA CYS A 85 -5.27 -0.71 12.93
C CYS A 85 -6.21 -1.13 14.07
N ARG A 86 -7.46 -0.68 14.06
CA ARG A 86 -8.49 -1.04 15.07
C ARG A 86 -9.48 -2.10 14.58
N SER A 87 -9.24 -2.72 13.43
CA SER A 87 -10.16 -3.71 12.87
C SER A 87 -10.36 -4.88 13.82
N LYS A 88 -11.61 -5.16 14.22
CA LYS A 88 -11.94 -6.35 15.03
C LYS A 88 -12.14 -7.61 14.18
N LYS A 89 -12.25 -7.47 12.86
CA LYS A 89 -12.59 -8.56 11.93
C LYS A 89 -11.43 -9.50 11.65
N SER A 90 -10.23 -8.95 11.51
CA SER A 90 -9.04 -9.71 11.15
C SER A 90 -7.82 -9.17 11.89
N TRP A 91 -7.05 -10.06 12.50
CA TRP A 91 -5.78 -9.69 13.11
C TRP A 91 -4.72 -9.36 12.05
N HIS A 92 -4.79 -10.00 10.88
CA HIS A 92 -3.95 -9.67 9.73
C HIS A 92 -4.14 -8.22 9.32
N ALA A 93 -5.39 -7.74 9.27
CA ALA A 93 -5.65 -6.33 8.99
C ALA A 93 -4.98 -5.40 10.01
N ARG A 94 -5.10 -5.69 11.31
CA ARG A 94 -4.46 -4.88 12.36
C ARG A 94 -2.94 -4.86 12.19
N HIS A 95 -2.34 -6.02 11.97
CA HIS A 95 -0.90 -6.17 11.79
C HIS A 95 -0.41 -5.40 10.56
N THR A 96 -1.07 -5.55 9.40
CA THR A 96 -0.74 -4.80 8.18
C THR A 96 -0.91 -3.30 8.39
N GLY A 97 -1.97 -2.86 9.08
CA GLY A 97 -2.19 -1.45 9.43
C GLY A 97 -1.02 -0.85 10.21
N VAL A 98 -0.54 -1.54 11.24
CA VAL A 98 0.64 -1.11 12.02
C VAL A 98 1.89 -1.11 11.14
N LYS A 99 2.05 -2.12 10.27
CA LYS A 99 3.17 -2.20 9.33
C LYS A 99 3.17 -1.04 8.33
N ILE A 100 2.00 -0.58 7.85
CA ILE A 100 1.91 0.62 7.01
C ILE A 100 2.44 1.84 7.77
N VAL A 101 2.05 2.03 9.04
CA VAL A 101 2.56 3.12 9.88
C VAL A 101 4.08 3.04 10.03
N GLN A 102 4.62 1.83 10.25
CA GLN A 102 6.06 1.62 10.32
C GLN A 102 6.78 1.99 9.02
N GLN A 103 6.19 1.70 7.85
CA GLN A 103 6.80 2.03 6.56
C GLN A 103 6.69 3.51 6.19
N ILE A 104 5.78 4.26 6.84
CA ILE A 104 5.65 5.72 6.65
C ILE A 104 6.71 6.50 7.46
N ALA A 105 7.14 5.95 8.60
CA ALA A 105 8.17 6.53 9.47
C ALA A 105 9.57 6.39 8.86
#